data_AF-A0A1I3UHT3-F1
#
_entry.id   AF-A0A1I3UHT3-F1
#
_cell.length_a   1.000
_cell.length_b   1.000
_cell.length_c   1.000
_cell.angle_alpha   90.00
_cell.angle_beta   90.00
_cell.angle_gamma   90.00
#
_symmetry.space_group_name_H-M   'P 1'
#
loop_
_entity.id
_entity.type
_entity.pdbx_description
1 polymer ?
#
loop_
_entity_poly.entity_id
_entity_poly.type
_entity_poly.pdbx_seq_one_letter_code
_entity_poly.pdbx_strand_id
1 'polypeptide(L)'
;MAQLYPESLLRATEDALHVFEKDVHALAAPSDEQVFGTIKRVVQRLNAVNEDEQHGGAGYDTDEREQLCEYIDQTLSEHGIDVAALAARNGMGRAEITDAWRDW
;
A
#
# COMPACT_ATOMS: atom_id res chain seq x y z
N MET A 1 21.04 -14.65 -13.32
CA MET A 1 19.83 -14.72 -12.46
C MET A 1 18.67 -14.27 -13.33
N ALA A 2 17.62 -15.09 -13.45
CA ALA A 2 16.40 -14.64 -14.12
C ALA A 2 15.70 -13.65 -13.20
N GLN A 3 15.37 -12.46 -13.69
CA GLN A 3 14.52 -11.51 -12.97
C GLN A 3 13.13 -12.16 -12.85
N LEU A 4 12.68 -12.44 -11.62
CA LEU A 4 11.35 -13.02 -11.37
C LEU A 4 10.25 -12.07 -11.85
N TYR A 5 10.50 -10.77 -11.75
CA TYR A 5 9.60 -9.70 -12.17
C TYR A 5 10.23 -8.81 -13.24
N PRO A 6 9.43 -8.30 -14.19
CA PRO A 6 9.87 -7.26 -15.11
C PRO A 6 10.32 -6.00 -14.36
N GLU A 7 11.40 -5.36 -14.82
CA GLU A 7 11.88 -4.09 -14.24
C GLU A 7 10.81 -3.00 -14.27
N SER A 8 9.93 -3.01 -15.26
CA SER A 8 8.82 -2.06 -15.36
C SER A 8 7.84 -2.18 -14.19
N LEU A 9 7.53 -3.42 -13.75
CA LEU A 9 6.65 -3.66 -12.61
C LEU A 9 7.29 -3.15 -11.33
N LEU A 10 8.53 -3.59 -11.07
CA LEU A 10 9.29 -3.19 -9.88
C LEU A 10 9.38 -1.68 -9.74
N ARG A 11 9.73 -0.98 -10.83
CA ARG A 11 9.85 0.47 -10.83
C ARG A 11 8.52 1.17 -10.59
N ALA A 12 7.43 0.66 -11.17
CA ALA A 12 6.10 1.24 -10.97
C ALA A 12 5.61 1.04 -9.52
N THR A 13 5.91 -0.12 -8.92
CA THR A 13 5.67 -0.38 -7.50
C THR A 13 6.47 0.58 -6.62
N GLU A 14 7.79 0.70 -6.85
CA GLU A 14 8.68 1.61 -6.12
C GLU A 14 8.18 3.06 -6.19
N ASP A 15 7.78 3.53 -7.38
CA ASP A 15 7.24 4.88 -7.56
C ASP A 15 5.93 5.08 -6.78
N ALA A 16 5.03 4.08 -6.76
CA ALA A 16 3.79 4.12 -6.00
C ALA A 16 4.04 4.20 -4.48
N LEU A 17 4.99 3.40 -3.98
CA LEU A 17 5.40 3.39 -2.57
C LEU A 17 6.10 4.69 -2.18
N HIS A 18 6.98 5.24 -3.01
CA HIS A 18 7.65 6.52 -2.74
C HIS A 18 6.67 7.70 -2.66
N VAL A 19 5.63 7.70 -3.49
CA VAL A 19 4.56 8.70 -3.38
C VAL A 19 3.78 8.53 -2.09
N PHE A 20 3.51 7.28 -1.68
CA PHE A 20 2.85 7.00 -0.42
C PHE A 20 3.66 7.44 0.80
N GLU A 21 4.96 7.12 0.85
CA GLU A 21 5.87 7.57 1.90
C GLU A 21 5.83 9.09 2.03
N LYS A 22 5.89 9.83 0.90
CA LYS A 22 5.76 11.29 0.89
C LYS A 22 4.41 11.78 1.39
N ASP A 23 3.32 11.14 0.97
CA ASP A 23 1.97 11.48 1.44
C ASP A 23 1.88 11.30 2.97
N VAL A 24 2.45 10.21 3.51
CA VAL A 24 2.50 9.94 4.96
C VAL A 24 3.39 10.96 5.68
N HIS A 25 4.58 11.28 5.16
CA HIS A 25 5.47 12.31 5.70
C HIS A 25 4.82 13.69 5.78
N ALA A 26 3.86 13.99 4.89
CA ALA A 26 3.14 15.26 4.88
C ALA A 26 2.00 15.33 5.91
N LEU A 27 1.65 14.22 6.57
CA LEU A 27 0.60 14.19 7.59
C LEU A 27 1.10 14.79 8.91
N ALA A 28 0.55 15.93 9.31
CA ALA A 28 0.80 16.56 10.60
C ALA A 28 -0.46 16.50 11.46
N ALA A 29 -0.48 15.64 12.48
CA ALA A 29 -1.66 15.35 13.32
C ALA A 29 -2.91 15.00 12.49
N PRO A 30 -2.85 13.93 11.67
CA PRO A 30 -3.92 13.60 10.74
C PRO A 30 -5.19 13.11 11.45
N SER A 31 -6.34 13.36 10.84
CA SER A 31 -7.58 12.64 11.16
C SER A 31 -7.54 11.21 10.59
N ASP A 32 -8.38 10.33 11.15
CA ASP A 32 -8.55 8.96 10.64
C ASP A 32 -8.88 8.96 9.14
N GLU A 33 -9.74 9.89 8.68
CA GLU A 33 -10.09 10.04 7.27
C GLU A 33 -8.88 10.39 6.38
N GLN A 34 -7.97 11.24 6.87
CA GLN A 34 -6.76 11.58 6.13
C GLN A 34 -5.81 10.39 6.02
N VAL A 35 -5.70 9.58 7.08
CA VAL A 35 -4.91 8.35 7.05
C VAL A 35 -5.51 7.34 6.08
N PHE A 36 -6.81 7.04 6.19
CA PHE A 36 -7.49 6.12 5.27
C PHE A 36 -7.48 6.62 3.83
N GLY A 37 -7.61 7.92 3.60
CA GLY A 37 -7.46 8.50 2.27
C GLY A 37 -6.08 8.24 1.67
N THR A 38 -5.03 8.24 2.50
CA THR A 38 -3.65 7.94 2.08
C THR A 38 -3.46 6.46 1.79
N ILE A 39 -3.99 5.58 2.66
CA ILE A 39 -4.01 4.12 2.43
C ILE A 39 -4.75 3.78 1.14
N LYS A 40 -5.96 4.31 0.96
CA LYS A 40 -6.77 4.12 -0.24
C LYS A 40 -5.99 4.49 -1.50
N ARG A 41 -5.34 5.66 -1.51
CA ARG A 41 -4.59 6.13 -2.68
C ARG A 41 -3.42 5.22 -3.03
N VAL A 42 -2.69 4.68 -2.05
CA VAL A 42 -1.59 3.74 -2.35
C VAL A 42 -2.12 2.40 -2.85
N VAL A 43 -3.16 1.84 -2.21
CA VAL A 43 -3.75 0.57 -2.65
C VAL A 43 -4.29 0.69 -4.07
N GLN A 44 -5.01 1.76 -4.40
CA GLN A 44 -5.52 1.98 -5.76
C GLN A 44 -4.40 2.13 -6.80
N ARG A 45 -3.26 2.73 -6.43
CA ARG A 45 -2.08 2.78 -7.31
C ARG A 45 -1.48 1.39 -7.51
N LEU A 46 -1.39 0.59 -6.45
CA LEU A 46 -0.88 -0.78 -6.53
C LEU A 46 -1.82 -1.68 -7.36
N ASN A 47 -3.16 -1.54 -7.23
CA ASN A 47 -4.12 -2.20 -8.13
C ASN A 47 -3.82 -1.86 -9.59
N ALA A 48 -3.66 -0.56 -9.89
CA ALA A 48 -3.38 -0.10 -11.24
C ALA A 48 -2.06 -0.67 -11.79
N VAL A 49 -1.02 -0.74 -10.96
CA VAL A 49 0.26 -1.38 -11.35
C VAL A 49 0.09 -2.87 -11.59
N ASN A 50 -0.69 -3.58 -10.76
CA ASN A 50 -0.95 -5.01 -10.93
C ASN A 50 -1.71 -5.33 -12.22
N GLU A 51 -2.67 -4.48 -12.60
CA GLU A 51 -3.53 -4.66 -13.76
C GLU A 51 -2.90 -4.19 -15.07
N ASP A 52 -1.75 -3.51 -15.02
CA ASP A 52 -1.14 -2.92 -16.20
C ASP A 52 -0.45 -3.98 -17.09
N GLU A 53 -1.08 -4.26 -18.23
CA GLU A 53 -0.60 -5.21 -19.23
C GLU A 53 0.80 -4.86 -19.78
N GLN A 54 1.28 -3.61 -19.63
CA GLN A 54 2.62 -3.20 -20.03
C GLN A 54 3.73 -3.96 -19.29
N HIS A 55 3.40 -4.62 -18.18
CA HIS A 55 4.29 -5.50 -17.44
C HIS A 55 4.33 -6.93 -18.02
N GLY A 56 3.82 -7.14 -19.24
CA GLY A 56 3.86 -8.44 -19.90
C GLY A 56 2.96 -9.48 -19.24
N GLY A 57 1.88 -9.03 -18.58
CA GLY A 57 0.96 -9.88 -17.82
C GLY A 57 1.49 -10.36 -16.48
N ALA A 58 2.65 -9.86 -16.03
CA ALA A 58 3.12 -10.09 -14.67
C ALA A 58 2.37 -9.18 -13.69
N GLY A 59 1.99 -9.74 -12.55
CA GLY A 59 1.39 -9.03 -11.43
C GLY A 59 1.93 -9.60 -10.12
N TYR A 60 1.40 -9.12 -9.00
CA TYR A 60 1.85 -9.55 -7.68
C TYR A 60 1.22 -10.89 -7.31
N ASP A 61 2.02 -11.81 -6.77
CA ASP A 61 1.51 -13.05 -6.20
C ASP A 61 0.98 -12.85 -4.77
N THR A 62 0.56 -13.93 -4.11
CA THR A 62 0.06 -13.89 -2.74
C THR A 62 1.10 -13.36 -1.74
N ASP A 63 2.36 -13.77 -1.86
CA ASP A 63 3.44 -13.40 -0.95
C ASP A 63 3.79 -11.91 -1.13
N GLU A 64 3.83 -11.39 -2.37
CA GLU A 64 4.07 -9.96 -2.58
C GLU A 64 2.90 -9.10 -2.08
N ARG A 65 1.66 -9.54 -2.25
CA ARG A 65 0.49 -8.82 -1.72
C ARG A 65 0.57 -8.70 -0.21
N GLU A 66 0.95 -9.77 0.49
CA GLU A 66 1.14 -9.77 1.94
C GLU A 66 2.28 -8.82 2.35
N GLN A 67 3.42 -8.87 1.66
CA GLN A 67 4.55 -7.97 1.90
C GLN A 67 4.18 -6.49 1.69
N LEU A 68 3.39 -6.18 0.67
CA LEU A 68 2.95 -4.82 0.39
C LEU A 68 1.97 -4.31 1.45
N CYS A 69 1.10 -5.19 1.97
CA CYS A 69 0.23 -4.85 3.10
C CYS A 69 1.04 -4.59 4.37
N GLU A 70 2.04 -5.44 4.65
CA GLU A 70 2.96 -5.26 5.79
C GLU A 70 3.76 -3.97 5.68
N TYR A 71 4.29 -3.66 4.50
CA TYR A 71 5.04 -2.45 4.25
C TYR A 71 4.19 -1.18 4.45
N ILE A 72 2.94 -1.16 3.98
CA ILE A 72 2.01 -0.04 4.21
C ILE A 72 1.78 0.16 5.71
N ASP A 73 1.50 -0.92 6.45
CA ASP A 73 1.30 -0.86 7.89
C ASP A 73 2.55 -0.36 8.64
N GLN A 74 3.73 -0.91 8.29
CA GLN A 74 5.00 -0.54 8.89
C GLN A 74 5.31 0.94 8.64
N THR A 75 5.14 1.43 7.42
CA THR A 75 5.41 2.84 7.05
C THR A 75 4.55 3.81 7.87
N LEU A 76 3.27 3.49 8.07
CA LEU A 76 2.37 4.28 8.92
C LEU A 76 2.84 4.24 10.38
N SER A 77 3.18 3.05 10.88
CA SER A 77 3.64 2.84 12.25
C SER A 77 4.95 3.59 12.55
N GLU A 78 5.90 3.58 11.62
CA GLU A 78 7.16 4.33 11.70
C GLU A 78 6.95 5.85 11.72
N HIS A 79 5.84 6.32 11.13
CA HIS A 79 5.38 7.70 11.20
C HIS A 79 4.59 8.05 12.47
N GLY A 80 4.52 7.14 13.43
CA GLY A 80 3.83 7.36 14.70
C GLY A 80 2.30 7.23 14.60
N ILE A 81 1.78 6.69 13.51
CA ILE A 81 0.36 6.35 13.39
C ILE A 81 0.15 5.00 14.07
N ASP A 82 -0.64 4.97 15.14
CA ASP A 82 -1.07 3.72 15.77
C ASP A 82 -2.15 3.05 14.89
N VAL A 83 -1.71 2.19 13.97
CA VAL A 83 -2.57 1.50 13.01
C VAL A 83 -3.55 0.58 13.71
N ALA A 84 -3.14 -0.08 14.80
CA ALA A 84 -4.03 -0.94 15.58
C ALA A 84 -5.18 -0.14 16.22
N ALA A 85 -4.86 1.01 16.82
CA ALA A 85 -5.86 1.89 17.39
C ALA A 85 -6.75 2.53 16.30
N LEU A 86 -6.18 2.91 15.15
CA LEU A 86 -6.94 3.42 14.00
C LEU A 86 -7.96 2.39 13.53
N ALA A 87 -7.54 1.15 13.31
CA ALA A 87 -8.43 0.08 12.87
C ALA A 87 -9.53 -0.19 13.91
N ALA A 88 -9.16 -0.30 15.19
CA ALA A 88 -10.12 -0.55 16.27
C ALA A 88 -11.19 0.56 16.39
N ARG A 89 -10.82 1.84 16.24
CA ARG A 89 -11.77 2.97 16.24
C ARG A 89 -12.78 2.90 15.09
N ASN A 90 -12.41 2.22 14.01
CA ASN A 90 -13.22 2.08 12.79
C ASN A 90 -13.88 0.70 12.67
N GLY A 91 -13.84 -0.12 13.73
CA GLY A 91 -14.52 -1.41 13.79
C GLY A 91 -13.88 -2.51 12.94
N MET A 92 -12.59 -2.40 12.65
CA MET A 92 -11.82 -3.31 11.79
C MET A 92 -10.56 -3.82 12.49
N GLY A 93 -10.06 -4.97 12.04
CA GLY A 93 -8.77 -5.52 12.44
C GLY A 93 -7.61 -4.78 11.77
N ARG A 94 -6.44 -4.76 12.43
CA ARG A 94 -5.21 -4.12 11.89
C ARG A 94 -4.87 -4.64 10.49
N ALA A 95 -4.99 -5.94 10.25
CA ALA A 95 -4.69 -6.53 8.94
C ALA A 95 -5.70 -6.10 7.85
N GLU A 96 -6.88 -5.62 8.23
CA GLU A 96 -7.98 -5.30 7.31
C GLU A 96 -7.90 -3.87 6.76
N ILE A 97 -6.92 -3.05 7.18
CA ILE A 97 -6.88 -1.62 6.85
C ILE A 97 -6.74 -1.33 5.35
N THR A 98 -6.27 -2.29 4.56
CA THR A 98 -6.12 -2.18 3.10
C THR A 98 -7.25 -2.89 2.35
N ASP A 99 -7.99 -3.78 3.02
CA ASP A 99 -8.90 -4.75 2.40
C ASP A 99 -10.01 -4.08 1.59
N ALA A 100 -10.50 -2.94 2.07
CA ALA A 100 -11.63 -2.22 1.46
C ALA A 100 -11.35 -1.70 0.03
N TRP A 101 -10.10 -1.66 -0.41
CA TRP A 101 -9.71 -1.12 -1.71
C TRP A 101 -8.85 -2.07 -2.54
N ARG A 102 -8.61 -3.30 -2.06
CA ARG A 102 -7.73 -4.26 -2.72
C ARG A 102 -8.52 -5.05 -3.78
N ASP A 103 -8.23 -4.80 -5.06
CA ASP A 103 -8.86 -5.48 -6.21
C ASP A 103 -7.95 -6.53 -6.89
N TRP A 104 -6.64 -6.36 -6.79
CA TRP A 104 -5.56 -7.22 -7.26
C TRP A 104 -5.54 -8.62 -6.64
#